data_AF-A0A7R9EZ59-F1
#
_entry.id   AF-A0A7R9EZ59-F1
#
_cell.length_a   1.000
_cell.length_b   1.000
_cell.length_c   1.000
_cell.angle_alpha   90.00
_cell.angle_beta   90.00
_cell.angle_gamma   90.00
#
_symmetry.space_group_name_H-M   'P 1'
#
loop_
_entity.id
_entity.type
_entity.pdbx_description
1 polymer ?
#
loop_
_entity_poly.entity_id
_entity_poly.type
_entity_poly.pdbx_seq_one_letter_code
_entity_poly.pdbx_strand_id
1 'polypeptide(L)'
;MYSEWLIEVPENLAERWKMIPSPEGRRCLVLTKGSQGMTRSYSKYGRTMQSWKSGLPTATVLDCIWSDEDQTYYVLDVLVWGAHPLLDCETEFRFFWLETKFSENPELMRTYAGNKFRFVLLPRYTCSPDKLKEIMSTFPMFSHNTPPLDGLLFYHLEAGYTSGPSPLVGWLKAYMLPDVLKVPVASMYLDGKPQGCTVQEHISAEEEAMKLRAKKGNKKKKAVKMETDEPITIDYLNDY
;
A
#
# COMPACT_ATOMS: atom_id res chain seq x y z
N MET A 1 3.57 7.53 1.51
CA MET A 1 3.11 8.04 0.22
C MET A 1 1.67 7.61 -0.01
N TYR A 2 0.77 8.53 -0.30
CA TYR A 2 -0.63 8.23 -0.63
C TYR A 2 -0.86 8.49 -2.12
N SER A 3 -1.68 7.63 -2.73
CA SER A 3 -2.06 7.76 -4.13
C SER A 3 -3.14 8.82 -4.34
N GLU A 4 -3.18 9.35 -5.56
CA GLU A 4 -4.31 10.09 -6.10
C GLU A 4 -5.07 9.21 -7.10
N TRP A 5 -6.29 9.59 -7.48
CA TRP A 5 -7.02 8.87 -8.52
C TRP A 5 -6.32 9.03 -9.87
N LEU A 6 -6.07 7.93 -10.60
CA LEU A 6 -5.44 7.98 -11.92
C LEU A 6 -6.47 8.36 -12.99
N ILE A 7 -6.83 9.64 -13.06
CA ILE A 7 -7.79 10.16 -14.05
C ILE A 7 -7.08 10.48 -15.37
N GLU A 8 -5.96 11.19 -15.28
CA GLU A 8 -5.13 11.54 -16.42
C GLU A 8 -4.09 10.44 -16.61
N VAL A 9 -4.31 9.62 -17.64
CA VAL A 9 -3.44 8.48 -17.93
C VAL A 9 -2.14 9.01 -18.53
N PRO A 10 -0.97 8.76 -17.91
CA PRO A 10 0.32 9.17 -18.46
C PRO A 10 0.56 8.51 -19.81
N GLU A 11 1.08 9.25 -20.78
CA GLU A 11 1.41 8.71 -22.11
C GLU A 11 2.44 7.57 -22.02
N ASN A 12 3.34 7.66 -21.04
CA ASN A 12 4.40 6.70 -20.76
C ASN A 12 4.03 5.64 -19.70
N LEU A 13 2.73 5.39 -19.49
CA LEU A 13 2.25 4.45 -18.47
C LEU A 13 2.94 3.09 -18.61
N ALA A 14 3.03 2.57 -19.84
CA ALA A 14 3.55 1.24 -20.11
C ALA A 14 5.05 1.09 -19.78
N GLU A 15 5.85 2.14 -19.98
CA GLU A 15 7.30 2.12 -19.83
C GLU A 15 7.77 2.59 -18.46
N ARG A 16 7.09 3.57 -17.86
CA ARG A 16 7.59 4.29 -16.68
C ARG A 16 6.77 4.05 -15.42
N TRP A 17 5.81 3.12 -15.46
CA TRP A 17 4.97 2.81 -14.30
C TRP A 17 4.89 1.31 -14.04
N LYS A 18 4.72 0.96 -12.77
CA LYS A 18 4.36 -0.40 -12.32
C LYS A 18 2.98 -0.40 -11.68
N MET A 19 2.20 -1.41 -12.00
CA MET A 19 0.90 -1.68 -11.38
C MET A 19 1.08 -2.69 -10.24
N ILE A 20 0.48 -2.39 -9.10
CA ILE A 20 0.50 -3.22 -7.91
C ILE A 20 -0.94 -3.48 -7.46
N PRO A 21 -1.41 -4.74 -7.47
CA PRO A 21 -2.69 -5.10 -6.87
C PRO A 21 -2.67 -4.86 -5.37
N SER A 22 -3.63 -4.08 -4.89
CA SER A 22 -3.77 -3.75 -3.48
C SER A 22 -4.88 -4.60 -2.86
N PRO A 23 -4.59 -5.47 -1.89
CA PRO A 23 -5.61 -6.21 -1.17
C PRO A 23 -6.46 -5.29 -0.29
N GLU A 24 -7.68 -5.73 0.03
CA GLU A 24 -8.45 -5.11 1.11
C GLU A 24 -7.70 -5.26 2.43
N GLY A 25 -7.62 -4.15 3.17
CA GLY A 25 -6.93 -4.12 4.45
C GLY A 25 -6.69 -2.73 4.99
N ARG A 26 -5.88 -2.65 6.04
CA ARG A 26 -5.54 -1.40 6.72
C ARG A 26 -4.11 -1.01 6.38
N ARG A 27 -3.95 0.12 5.67
CA ARG A 27 -2.63 0.70 5.43
C ARG A 27 -1.92 1.04 6.75
N CYS A 28 -0.68 0.61 6.90
CA CYS A 28 0.12 0.81 8.09
C CYS A 28 1.63 0.83 7.80
N LEU A 29 2.38 1.54 8.62
CA LEU A 29 3.82 1.40 8.68
C LEU A 29 4.20 0.28 9.64
N VAL A 30 5.18 -0.54 9.29
CA VAL A 30 5.76 -1.56 10.18
C VAL A 30 7.20 -1.18 10.48
N LEU A 31 7.53 -1.05 11.77
CA LEU A 31 8.83 -0.60 12.25
C LEU A 31 9.44 -1.64 13.17
N THR A 32 10.73 -1.92 13.00
CA THR A 32 11.54 -2.67 13.97
C THR A 32 12.49 -1.74 14.69
N LYS A 33 12.45 -1.72 16.04
CA LYS A 33 13.31 -0.85 16.86
C LYS A 33 14.13 -1.66 17.86
N GLY A 34 15.38 -1.24 18.06
CA GLY A 34 16.23 -1.59 19.20
C GLY A 34 16.84 -3.01 19.17
N SER A 35 17.74 -3.26 20.12
CA SER A 35 18.49 -4.53 20.26
C SER A 35 17.64 -5.75 20.61
N GLN A 36 16.38 -5.55 21.02
CA GLN A 36 15.45 -6.62 21.38
C GLN A 36 14.60 -7.14 20.20
N GLY A 37 14.72 -6.55 19.01
CA GLY A 37 14.04 -7.04 17.79
C GLY A 37 12.51 -6.93 17.82
N MET A 38 11.95 -6.00 18.58
CA MET A 38 10.49 -5.82 18.65
C MET A 38 10.00 -5.05 17.42
N THR A 39 8.92 -5.54 16.84
CA THR A 39 8.22 -4.96 15.68
C THR A 39 6.92 -4.34 16.12
N ARG A 40 6.60 -3.16 15.58
CA ARG A 40 5.33 -2.47 15.82
C ARG A 40 4.73 -2.00 14.50
N SER A 41 3.42 -2.11 14.36
CA SER A 41 2.68 -1.51 13.25
C SER A 41 1.94 -0.26 13.71
N TYR A 42 1.89 0.74 12.85
CA TYR A 42 1.26 2.04 13.11
C TYR A 42 0.28 2.35 11.99
N SER A 43 -0.93 2.72 12.36
CA SER A 43 -1.93 3.21 11.42
C SER A 43 -1.49 4.53 10.78
N LYS A 44 -2.16 4.94 9.69
CA LYS A 44 -1.98 6.25 9.05
C LYS A 44 -2.16 7.47 9.96
N TYR A 45 -2.71 7.28 11.16
CA TYR A 45 -2.89 8.33 12.18
C TYR A 45 -1.82 8.29 13.29
N GLY A 46 -0.77 7.48 13.12
CA GLY A 46 0.31 7.31 14.09
C GLY A 46 -0.05 6.43 15.30
N ARG A 47 -1.26 5.86 15.33
CA ARG A 47 -1.68 4.97 16.44
C ARG A 47 -1.09 3.58 16.26
N THR A 48 -0.47 3.05 17.30
CA THR A 48 -0.02 1.66 17.38
C THR A 48 -1.19 0.72 17.13
N MET A 49 -0.99 -0.22 16.22
CA MET A 49 -1.95 -1.27 15.90
C MET A 49 -1.57 -2.55 16.63
N GLN A 50 -0.32 -2.98 16.50
CA GLN A 50 0.17 -4.23 17.10
C GLN A 50 1.65 -4.12 17.50
N SER A 51 2.09 -4.99 18.42
CA SER A 51 3.50 -5.16 18.81
C SER A 51 3.82 -6.66 18.91
N TRP A 52 4.87 -7.12 18.22
CA TRP A 52 5.24 -8.54 18.15
C TRP A 52 6.72 -8.74 17.78
N LYS A 53 7.23 -9.96 17.89
CA LYS A 53 8.53 -10.35 17.32
C LYS A 53 8.35 -10.73 15.85
N SER A 54 9.14 -10.11 14.97
CA SER A 54 9.20 -10.48 13.55
C SER A 54 10.59 -10.94 13.15
N GLY A 55 10.67 -11.64 12.02
CA GLY A 55 11.94 -12.00 11.39
C GLY A 55 12.61 -10.84 10.64
N LEU A 56 12.00 -9.64 10.62
CA LEU A 56 12.59 -8.49 9.94
C LEU A 56 13.88 -8.03 10.65
N PRO A 57 14.89 -7.55 9.90
CA PRO A 57 16.07 -6.94 10.49
C PRO A 57 15.71 -5.77 11.39
N THR A 58 16.50 -5.52 12.44
CA THR A 58 16.36 -4.31 13.28
C THR A 58 16.57 -3.04 12.45
N ALA A 59 15.93 -1.93 12.82
CA ALA A 59 15.99 -0.68 12.05
C ALA A 59 15.44 -0.85 10.61
N THR A 60 14.28 -1.47 10.51
CA THR A 60 13.53 -1.63 9.26
C THR A 60 12.21 -0.89 9.37
N VAL A 61 11.83 -0.21 8.28
CA VAL A 61 10.58 0.51 8.12
C VAL A 61 9.96 0.13 6.78
N LEU A 62 8.83 -0.58 6.85
CA LEU A 62 8.05 -1.02 5.69
C LEU A 62 6.73 -0.26 5.63
N ASP A 63 6.25 -0.01 4.42
CA ASP A 63 4.89 0.44 4.16
C ASP A 63 4.04 -0.76 3.70
N CYS A 64 3.02 -1.09 4.48
CA CYS A 64 2.29 -2.35 4.39
C CYS A 64 0.78 -2.15 4.37
N ILE A 65 0.07 -3.20 3.96
CA ILE A 65 -1.38 -3.36 4.12
C ILE A 65 -1.59 -4.55 5.04
N TRP A 66 -2.18 -4.31 6.21
CA TRP A 66 -2.57 -5.37 7.13
C TRP A 66 -3.92 -5.96 6.71
N SER A 67 -3.93 -7.25 6.37
CA SER A 67 -5.16 -8.04 6.24
C SER A 67 -5.45 -8.75 7.55
N ASP A 68 -6.62 -8.46 8.13
CA ASP A 68 -7.10 -9.13 9.34
C ASP A 68 -7.58 -10.55 9.06
N GLU A 69 -8.21 -10.75 7.91
CA GLU A 69 -8.74 -12.05 7.48
C GLU A 69 -7.61 -13.06 7.24
N ASP A 70 -6.53 -12.61 6.59
CA ASP A 70 -5.39 -13.45 6.24
C ASP A 70 -4.23 -13.36 7.25
N GLN A 71 -4.40 -12.57 8.32
CA GLN A 71 -3.39 -12.31 9.37
C GLN A 71 -1.98 -12.04 8.80
N THR A 72 -1.91 -11.23 7.74
CA THR A 72 -0.72 -11.04 6.92
C THR A 72 -0.46 -9.57 6.64
N TYR A 73 0.81 -9.17 6.75
CA TYR A 73 1.28 -7.87 6.29
C TYR A 73 1.71 -7.97 4.83
N TYR A 74 0.90 -7.41 3.94
CA TYR A 74 1.23 -7.27 2.54
C TYR A 74 2.16 -6.08 2.35
N VAL A 75 3.41 -6.35 1.99
CA VAL A 75 4.45 -5.34 1.86
C VAL A 75 4.30 -4.64 0.51
N LEU A 76 3.95 -3.35 0.56
CA LEU A 76 3.90 -2.54 -0.64
C LEU A 76 5.24 -1.88 -0.91
N ASP A 77 5.88 -1.36 0.13
CA ASP A 77 7.06 -0.52 -0.05
C ASP A 77 8.05 -0.56 1.13
N VAL A 78 9.27 -0.07 0.88
CA VAL A 78 10.35 0.01 1.88
C VAL A 78 10.88 1.43 1.99
N LEU A 79 11.04 1.89 3.24
CA LEU A 79 11.59 3.20 3.58
C LEU A 79 12.97 3.05 4.20
N VAL A 80 13.18 2.02 5.03
CA VAL A 80 14.46 1.67 5.64
C VAL A 80 14.54 0.15 5.72
N TRP A 81 15.70 -0.43 5.42
CA TRP A 81 15.95 -1.87 5.62
C TRP A 81 17.27 -2.08 6.36
N GLY A 82 17.22 -2.58 7.60
CA GLY A 82 18.44 -2.87 8.35
C GLY A 82 19.38 -1.67 8.49
N ALA A 83 18.86 -0.52 8.91
CA ALA A 83 19.58 0.77 8.99
C ALA A 83 20.06 1.36 7.65
N HIS A 84 19.63 0.82 6.51
CA HIS A 84 19.87 1.43 5.20
C HIS A 84 18.64 2.26 4.81
N PRO A 85 18.71 3.60 4.82
CA PRO A 85 17.61 4.44 4.38
C PRO A 85 17.43 4.34 2.87
N LEU A 86 16.17 4.30 2.43
CA LEU A 86 15.77 4.19 1.02
C LEU A 86 14.79 5.29 0.59
N LEU A 87 14.44 6.27 1.45
CA LEU A 87 13.40 7.25 1.13
C LEU A 87 13.71 8.08 -0.12
N ASP A 88 14.98 8.45 -0.29
CA ASP A 88 15.46 9.25 -1.43
C ASP A 88 15.72 8.41 -2.68
N CYS A 89 15.57 7.08 -2.60
CA CYS A 89 15.72 6.22 -3.75
C CYS A 89 14.45 6.21 -4.60
N GLU A 90 14.65 6.09 -5.91
CA GLU A 90 13.58 5.87 -6.88
C GLU A 90 12.80 4.59 -6.56
N THR A 91 11.52 4.60 -6.87
CA THR A 91 10.62 3.48 -6.63
C THR A 91 11.12 2.19 -7.27
N GLU A 92 11.69 2.26 -8.48
CA GLU A 92 12.27 1.09 -9.14
C GLU A 92 13.33 0.40 -8.28
N PHE A 93 14.26 1.18 -7.72
CA PHE A 93 15.30 0.67 -6.84
C PHE A 93 14.71 0.08 -5.55
N ARG A 94 13.74 0.75 -4.93
CA ARG A 94 13.10 0.28 -3.69
C ARG A 94 12.35 -1.04 -3.92
N PHE A 95 11.72 -1.20 -5.08
CA PHE A 95 11.07 -2.44 -5.48
C PHE A 95 12.06 -3.57 -5.76
N PHE A 96 13.13 -3.30 -6.50
CA PHE A 96 14.22 -4.26 -6.72
C PHE A 96 14.85 -4.71 -5.39
N TRP A 97 15.07 -3.76 -4.47
CA TRP A 97 15.60 -4.04 -3.14
C TRP A 97 14.68 -4.99 -2.37
N LEU A 98 13.38 -4.70 -2.32
CA LEU A 98 12.40 -5.58 -1.68
C LEU A 98 12.40 -6.98 -2.28
N GLU A 99 12.36 -7.10 -3.61
CA GLU A 99 12.36 -8.41 -4.29
C GLU A 99 13.62 -9.21 -3.93
N THR A 100 14.78 -8.57 -3.94
CA THR A 100 16.05 -9.19 -3.53
C THR A 100 16.00 -9.64 -2.07
N LYS A 101 15.55 -8.77 -1.15
CA LYS A 101 15.51 -9.09 0.28
C LYS A 101 14.50 -10.17 0.64
N PHE A 102 13.35 -10.22 -0.01
CA PHE A 102 12.39 -11.30 0.19
C PHE A 102 12.84 -12.62 -0.43
N SER A 103 13.61 -12.59 -1.52
CA SER A 103 14.25 -13.79 -2.07
C SER A 103 15.34 -14.35 -1.16
N GLU A 104 16.11 -13.48 -0.51
CA GLU A 104 17.14 -13.86 0.46
C GLU A 104 16.57 -14.41 1.78
N ASN A 105 15.35 -13.98 2.15
CA ASN A 105 14.73 -14.25 3.46
C ASN A 105 13.32 -14.87 3.30
N PRO A 106 13.17 -16.06 2.69
CA PRO A 106 11.88 -16.67 2.41
C PRO A 106 11.08 -17.06 3.68
N GLU A 107 11.73 -17.16 4.83
CA GLU A 107 11.10 -17.41 6.12
C GLU A 107 10.20 -16.26 6.60
N LEU A 108 10.38 -15.03 6.09
CA LEU A 108 9.48 -13.90 6.37
C LEU A 108 8.04 -14.18 5.94
N MET A 109 7.85 -15.03 4.92
CA MET A 109 6.54 -15.45 4.42
C MET A 109 5.90 -16.55 5.27
N ARG A 110 6.54 -17.01 6.35
CA ARG A 110 6.06 -18.12 7.20
C ARG A 110 5.92 -17.65 8.64
N THR A 111 5.00 -18.28 9.37
CA THR A 111 4.86 -18.07 10.81
C THR A 111 5.79 -19.01 11.59
N TYR A 112 6.45 -18.49 12.61
CA TYR A 112 7.27 -19.26 13.56
C TYR A 112 7.48 -18.45 14.85
N ALA A 113 8.16 -19.01 15.85
CA ALA A 113 8.32 -18.35 17.16
C ALA A 113 8.95 -16.94 17.09
N GLY A 114 9.81 -16.69 16.12
CA GLY A 114 10.44 -15.39 15.84
C GLY A 114 9.69 -14.51 14.84
N ASN A 115 8.67 -15.04 14.16
CA ASN A 115 7.87 -14.30 13.18
C ASN A 115 6.39 -14.63 13.32
N LYS A 116 5.69 -13.83 14.14
CA LYS A 116 4.27 -14.09 14.45
C LYS A 116 3.35 -13.95 13.22
N PHE A 117 3.63 -12.98 12.36
CA PHE A 117 2.81 -12.67 11.18
C PHE A 117 3.64 -12.81 9.92
N ARG A 118 3.01 -13.29 8.85
CA ARG A 118 3.65 -13.38 7.54
C ARG A 118 3.83 -11.98 6.96
N PHE A 119 4.94 -11.79 6.26
CA PHE A 119 5.14 -10.68 5.35
C PHE A 119 5.10 -11.23 3.94
N VAL A 120 4.16 -10.75 3.13
CA VAL A 120 4.02 -11.18 1.74
C VAL A 120 4.28 -9.97 0.85
N LEU A 121 5.28 -10.09 -0.02
CA LEU A 121 5.58 -9.04 -0.98
C LEU A 121 4.47 -8.97 -2.04
N LEU A 122 3.87 -7.80 -2.23
CA LEU A 122 2.87 -7.64 -3.28
C LEU A 122 3.51 -7.78 -4.67
N PRO A 123 2.84 -8.47 -5.62
CA PRO A 123 3.37 -8.60 -6.97
C PRO A 123 3.34 -7.25 -7.68
N ARG A 124 4.29 -7.06 -8.60
CA ARG A 124 4.47 -5.82 -9.35
C ARG A 124 4.50 -6.16 -10.83
N TYR A 125 3.67 -5.49 -11.61
CA TYR A 125 3.53 -5.77 -13.04
C TYR A 125 3.87 -4.53 -13.87
N THR A 126 4.41 -4.75 -15.06
CA THR A 126 4.51 -3.69 -16.06
C THR A 126 3.11 -3.28 -16.51
N CYS A 127 2.96 -2.02 -16.89
CA CYS A 127 1.67 -1.47 -17.30
C CYS A 127 1.42 -1.57 -18.81
N SER A 128 2.12 -2.45 -19.54
CA SER A 128 1.80 -2.69 -20.95
C SER A 128 0.36 -3.19 -21.09
N PRO A 129 -0.40 -2.77 -22.11
CA PRO A 129 -1.80 -3.16 -22.28
C PRO A 129 -2.05 -4.67 -22.21
N ASP A 130 -1.17 -5.46 -22.85
CA ASP A 130 -1.28 -6.92 -22.85
C ASP A 130 -1.08 -7.52 -21.47
N LYS A 131 -0.06 -7.06 -20.73
CA LYS A 131 0.17 -7.52 -19.35
C LYS A 131 -0.98 -7.14 -18.43
N LEU A 132 -1.49 -5.91 -18.52
CA LEU A 132 -2.64 -5.49 -17.72
C LEU A 132 -3.87 -6.35 -18.03
N LYS A 133 -4.14 -6.60 -19.32
CA LYS A 133 -5.24 -7.48 -19.76
C LYS A 133 -5.08 -8.91 -19.24
N GLU A 134 -3.88 -9.49 -19.35
CA GLU A 134 -3.57 -10.83 -18.86
C GLU A 134 -3.87 -10.95 -17.35
N ILE A 135 -3.31 -10.04 -16.55
CA ILE A 135 -3.46 -10.07 -15.10
C ILE A 135 -4.92 -9.81 -14.69
N MET A 136 -5.58 -8.82 -15.30
CA MET A 136 -6.95 -8.44 -14.92
C MET A 136 -8.03 -9.39 -15.45
N SER A 137 -7.69 -10.28 -16.38
CA SER A 137 -8.55 -11.39 -16.79
C SER A 137 -8.54 -12.56 -15.78
N THR A 138 -7.62 -12.53 -14.80
CA THR A 138 -7.47 -13.59 -13.79
C THR A 138 -8.21 -13.24 -12.50
N PHE A 139 -8.99 -14.19 -12.00
CA PHE A 139 -9.66 -14.11 -10.70
C PHE A 139 -9.56 -15.44 -9.94
N PRO A 140 -9.33 -15.43 -8.62
CA PRO A 140 -9.05 -14.25 -7.80
C PRO A 140 -7.60 -13.77 -7.90
N MET A 141 -7.35 -12.48 -7.62
CA MET A 141 -5.99 -11.89 -7.60
C MET A 141 -5.12 -12.48 -6.48
N PHE A 142 -5.74 -12.72 -5.33
CA PHE A 142 -5.10 -13.30 -4.15
C PHE A 142 -5.70 -14.68 -3.88
N SER A 143 -4.92 -15.56 -3.27
CA SER A 143 -5.33 -16.96 -3.04
C SER A 143 -6.68 -17.00 -2.30
N HIS A 144 -7.60 -17.83 -2.81
CA HIS A 144 -8.96 -17.98 -2.26
C HIS A 144 -9.80 -16.70 -2.20
N ASN A 145 -9.37 -15.61 -2.85
CA ASN A 145 -9.96 -14.27 -2.72
C ASN A 145 -9.91 -13.73 -1.27
N THR A 146 -8.89 -14.13 -0.50
CA THR A 146 -8.69 -13.74 0.89
C THR A 146 -7.27 -13.18 1.07
N PRO A 147 -7.11 -11.85 1.27
CA PRO A 147 -8.16 -10.82 1.18
C PRO A 147 -8.64 -10.59 -0.27
N PRO A 148 -9.85 -10.03 -0.46
CA PRO A 148 -10.30 -9.57 -1.77
C PRO A 148 -9.40 -8.46 -2.34
N LEU A 149 -9.45 -8.26 -3.66
CA LEU A 149 -8.79 -7.12 -4.31
C LEU A 149 -9.55 -5.83 -3.99
N ASP A 150 -8.88 -4.86 -3.35
CA ASP A 150 -9.43 -3.53 -3.11
C ASP A 150 -9.36 -2.67 -4.38
N GLY A 151 -8.17 -2.63 -4.99
CA GLY A 151 -7.91 -1.83 -6.17
C GLY A 151 -6.46 -1.97 -6.62
N LEU A 152 -6.02 -1.05 -7.48
CA LEU A 152 -4.75 -1.12 -8.18
C LEU A 152 -4.01 0.20 -7.98
N LEU A 153 -2.77 0.10 -7.51
CA LEU A 153 -1.86 1.23 -7.42
C LEU A 153 -0.95 1.26 -8.64
N PHE A 154 -0.66 2.45 -9.15
CA PHE A 154 0.23 2.68 -10.28
C PHE A 154 1.36 3.58 -9.80
N TYR A 155 2.58 3.07 -9.72
CA TYR A 155 3.74 3.83 -9.24
C TYR A 155 4.64 4.23 -10.39
N HIS A 156 4.99 5.51 -10.48
CA HIS A 156 6.04 5.97 -11.40
C HIS A 156 7.40 5.44 -10.91
N LEU A 157 8.22 4.91 -11.82
CA LEU A 157 9.49 4.24 -11.50
C LEU A 157 10.49 5.17 -10.81
N GLU A 158 10.57 6.43 -11.25
CA GLU A 158 11.52 7.44 -10.73
C GLU A 158 10.98 8.20 -9.49
N ALA A 159 9.81 7.81 -8.94
CA ALA A 159 9.26 8.51 -7.78
C ALA A 159 10.06 8.19 -6.50
N GLY A 160 10.54 9.23 -5.81
CA GLY A 160 11.02 9.10 -4.43
C GLY A 160 9.86 8.88 -3.45
N TYR A 161 10.15 8.36 -2.26
CA TYR A 161 9.11 8.14 -1.25
C TYR A 161 8.83 9.41 -0.44
N THR A 162 7.66 10.01 -0.64
CA THR A 162 7.22 11.18 0.12
C THR A 162 6.05 10.86 1.05
N SER A 163 5.93 11.61 2.13
CA SER A 163 4.74 11.53 3.00
C SER A 163 3.65 12.44 2.48
N GLY A 164 2.40 11.96 2.51
CA GLY A 164 1.25 12.66 1.95
C GLY A 164 0.89 12.18 0.52
N PRO A 165 -0.10 12.84 -0.10
CA PRO A 165 -0.50 12.58 -1.48
C PRO A 165 0.64 12.82 -2.46
N SER A 166 0.72 11.99 -3.50
CA SER A 166 1.67 12.16 -4.59
C SER A 166 0.99 11.81 -5.92
N PRO A 167 1.05 12.68 -6.94
CA PRO A 167 0.52 12.39 -8.27
C PRO A 167 1.33 11.30 -9.00
N LEU A 168 2.53 10.98 -8.49
CA LEU A 168 3.37 9.89 -9.00
C LEU A 168 2.93 8.51 -8.49
N VAL A 169 1.82 8.45 -7.76
CA VAL A 169 1.14 7.20 -7.40
C VAL A 169 -0.35 7.32 -7.73
N GLY A 170 -0.78 6.63 -8.78
CA GLY A 170 -2.18 6.54 -9.19
C GLY A 170 -2.93 5.43 -8.47
N TRP A 171 -4.25 5.58 -8.35
CA TRP A 171 -5.18 4.58 -7.80
C TRP A 171 -6.38 4.41 -8.71
N LEU A 172 -6.78 3.16 -8.94
CA LEU A 172 -8.03 2.80 -9.61
C LEU A 172 -8.67 1.59 -8.93
N LYS A 173 -10.00 1.55 -8.92
CA LYS A 173 -10.73 0.31 -8.70
C LYS A 173 -10.67 -0.56 -9.95
N ALA A 174 -10.70 -1.88 -9.79
CA ALA A 174 -10.63 -2.81 -10.92
C ALA A 174 -11.73 -2.55 -11.97
N TYR A 175 -12.97 -2.25 -11.55
CA TYR A 175 -14.07 -1.93 -12.48
C TYR A 175 -13.87 -0.63 -13.29
N MET A 176 -12.91 0.23 -12.93
CA MET A 176 -12.63 1.49 -13.64
C MET A 176 -11.69 1.28 -14.84
N LEU A 177 -10.93 0.19 -14.88
CA LEU A 177 -9.93 -0.07 -15.91
C LEU A 177 -10.50 -0.09 -17.34
N PRO A 178 -11.69 -0.66 -17.60
CA PRO A 178 -12.28 -0.62 -18.95
C PRO A 178 -12.58 0.81 -19.42
N ASP A 179 -12.97 1.69 -18.49
CA ASP A 179 -13.36 3.06 -18.82
C ASP A 179 -12.13 3.97 -18.93
N VAL A 180 -11.16 3.84 -18.02
CA VAL A 180 -9.98 4.71 -17.91
C VAL A 180 -8.84 4.24 -18.81
N LEU A 181 -8.44 2.96 -18.71
CA LEU A 181 -7.27 2.41 -19.41
C LEU A 181 -7.63 1.60 -20.66
N LYS A 182 -8.92 1.41 -20.95
CA LYS A 182 -9.42 0.53 -22.01
C LYS A 182 -8.96 -0.93 -21.87
N VAL A 183 -8.69 -1.34 -20.62
CA VAL A 183 -8.29 -2.70 -20.27
C VAL A 183 -9.52 -3.47 -19.76
N PRO A 184 -9.93 -4.56 -20.42
CA PRO A 184 -11.02 -5.39 -19.90
C PRO A 184 -10.58 -6.12 -18.63
N VAL A 185 -11.55 -6.43 -17.78
CA VAL A 185 -11.34 -7.12 -16.51
C VAL A 185 -12.30 -8.31 -16.39
N ALA A 186 -11.94 -9.31 -15.59
CA ALA A 186 -12.83 -10.43 -15.28
C ALA A 186 -14.17 -9.92 -14.73
N SER A 187 -15.28 -10.58 -15.06
CA SER A 187 -16.63 -10.12 -14.69
C SER A 187 -16.81 -9.91 -13.20
N MET A 188 -16.16 -10.76 -12.37
CA MET A 188 -16.19 -10.66 -10.91
C MET A 188 -15.63 -9.33 -10.39
N TYR A 189 -14.74 -8.66 -11.12
CA TYR A 189 -14.23 -7.33 -10.75
C TYR A 189 -15.15 -6.18 -11.15
N LEU A 190 -16.19 -6.44 -11.94
CA LEU A 190 -17.24 -5.47 -12.26
C LEU A 190 -18.35 -5.44 -11.19
N ASP A 191 -18.36 -6.44 -10.31
CA ASP A 191 -19.31 -6.51 -9.20
C ASP A 191 -19.09 -5.32 -8.27
N GLY A 192 -20.17 -4.62 -7.92
CA GLY A 192 -20.10 -3.41 -7.11
C GLY A 192 -19.73 -2.13 -7.87
N LYS A 193 -19.59 -2.16 -9.20
CA LYS A 193 -19.56 -0.93 -10.01
C LYS A 193 -20.83 -0.11 -9.71
N PRO A 194 -20.71 1.15 -9.29
CA PRO A 194 -21.88 2.00 -9.05
C PRO A 194 -22.73 2.12 -10.32
N GLN A 195 -24.04 1.90 -10.20
CA GLN A 195 -24.95 1.97 -11.34
C GLN A 195 -25.31 3.42 -11.67
N GLY A 196 -25.36 3.73 -12.97
CA GLY A 196 -25.88 5.01 -13.46
C GLY A 196 -24.98 6.22 -13.20
N CYS A 197 -23.71 6.03 -12.83
CA CYS A 197 -22.74 7.12 -12.77
C CYS A 197 -21.45 6.78 -13.54
N THR A 198 -20.79 7.84 -14.01
CA THR A 198 -19.48 7.80 -14.64
C THR A 198 -18.38 7.58 -13.60
N VAL A 199 -17.19 7.17 -14.05
CA VAL A 199 -16.01 7.05 -13.16
C VAL A 199 -15.70 8.39 -12.50
N GLN A 200 -15.80 9.50 -13.23
CA GLN A 200 -15.54 10.85 -12.74
C GLN A 200 -16.53 11.28 -11.63
N GLU A 201 -17.81 10.97 -11.79
CA GLU A 201 -18.83 11.25 -10.77
C GLU A 201 -18.59 10.41 -9.51
N HIS A 202 -18.22 9.13 -9.67
CA HIS A 202 -17.90 8.28 -8.53
C HIS A 202 -16.67 8.79 -7.76
N ILE A 203 -15.59 9.13 -8.48
CA ILE A 203 -14.38 9.71 -7.87
C ILE A 203 -14.72 10.98 -7.10
N SER A 204 -15.49 11.90 -7.70
CA SER A 204 -15.91 13.14 -7.05
C SER A 204 -16.69 12.88 -5.76
N ALA A 205 -17.58 11.88 -5.77
CA ALA A 205 -18.35 11.49 -4.60
C ALA A 205 -17.47 10.90 -3.49
N GLU A 206 -16.50 10.04 -3.83
CA GLU A 206 -15.54 9.47 -2.88
C GLU A 206 -14.62 10.53 -2.26
N GLU A 207 -14.15 11.49 -3.05
CA GLU A 207 -13.35 12.61 -2.55
C GLU A 207 -14.14 13.48 -1.57
N GLU A 208 -15.38 13.82 -1.90
CA GLU A 208 -16.26 14.57 -0.98
C GLU A 208 -16.55 13.77 0.30
N ALA A 209 -16.83 12.48 0.18
CA ALA A 209 -17.00 11.59 1.33
C ALA A 209 -15.73 11.55 2.20
N MET A 210 -14.54 11.51 1.60
CA MET A 210 -13.26 11.53 2.31
C MET A 210 -13.05 12.86 3.04
N LYS A 211 -13.34 14.01 2.40
CA LYS A 211 -13.29 15.34 3.04
C LYS A 211 -14.25 15.43 4.23
N LEU A 212 -15.46 14.90 4.10
CA LEU A 212 -16.45 14.82 5.19
C LEU A 212 -15.96 13.97 6.36
N ARG A 213 -15.38 12.79 6.08
CA ARG A 213 -14.79 11.90 7.10
C ARG A 213 -13.62 12.58 7.82
N ALA A 214 -12.75 13.28 7.10
CA ALA A 214 -11.62 14.02 7.68
C ALA A 214 -12.10 15.17 8.59
N LYS A 215 -13.12 15.94 8.18
CA LYS A 215 -13.74 17.00 9.00
C LYS A 215 -14.32 16.43 10.30
N LYS A 216 -15.00 15.28 10.25
CA LYS A 216 -15.53 14.58 11.45
C LYS A 216 -14.41 14.11 12.38
N GLY A 217 -13.33 13.55 11.81
CA GLY A 217 -12.15 13.12 12.58
C GLY A 217 -11.46 14.27 13.32
N ASN A 218 -11.30 15.44 12.67
CA ASN A 218 -10.69 16.61 13.29
C ASN A 218 -11.57 17.22 14.39
N LYS A 219 -12.90 17.23 14.24
CA LYS A 219 -13.83 17.63 15.31
C LYS A 219 -13.69 16.71 16.53
N LYS A 220 -13.62 15.39 16.31
CA LYS A 220 -13.42 14.40 17.38
C LYS A 220 -12.06 14.55 18.07
N LYS A 221 -10.98 14.83 17.33
CA LYS A 221 -9.64 15.13 17.90
C LYS A 221 -9.63 16.40 18.75
N LYS A 222 -10.34 17.47 18.35
CA LYS A 222 -10.49 18.68 19.17
C LYS A 222 -11.24 18.42 20.48
N ALA A 223 -12.21 17.51 20.47
CA ALA A 223 -12.96 17.12 21.67
C ALA A 223 -12.19 16.17 22.61
N VAL A 224 -11.20 15.43 22.11
CA VAL A 224 -10.39 14.44 22.85
C VAL A 224 -8.99 15.01 23.23
N LYS A 225 -8.75 16.31 23.08
CA LYS A 225 -7.50 16.98 23.52
C LYS A 225 -7.44 17.15 25.05
N MET A 226 -7.62 16.07 25.79
CA MET A 226 -7.14 15.87 27.15
C MET A 226 -6.48 14.48 27.16
N GLU A 227 -5.17 14.47 27.37
CA GLU A 227 -4.28 13.30 27.56
C GLU A 227 -4.12 12.35 26.36
N THR A 228 -2.98 12.45 25.65
CA THR A 228 -1.97 11.37 25.43
C THR A 228 -1.06 11.65 24.22
N ASP A 229 0.23 11.34 24.45
CA ASP A 229 1.41 11.11 23.61
C ASP A 229 1.57 11.75 22.23
N GLU A 230 2.79 12.27 22.03
CA GLU A 230 3.22 13.00 20.84
C GLU A 230 3.10 12.18 19.54
N PRO A 231 2.58 12.78 18.45
CA PRO A 231 2.56 12.14 17.15
C PRO A 231 3.98 11.98 16.60
N ILE A 232 4.31 10.78 16.13
CA ILE A 232 5.57 10.52 15.43
C ILE A 232 5.61 11.34 14.13
N THR A 233 6.53 12.31 14.04
CA THR A 233 6.89 13.00 12.80
C THR A 233 7.91 12.18 12.02
N ILE A 234 8.07 12.47 10.73
CA ILE A 234 9.11 11.86 9.87
C ILE A 234 10.52 12.09 10.45
N ASP A 235 10.70 13.09 11.32
CA ASP A 235 11.96 13.33 12.03
C ASP A 235 12.39 12.14 12.90
N TYR A 236 11.46 11.31 13.37
CA TYR A 236 11.78 10.03 14.04
C TYR A 236 12.43 8.98 13.12
N LEU A 237 12.40 9.18 11.80
CA LEU A 237 13.12 8.38 10.81
C LEU A 237 14.54 8.91 10.56
N ASN A 238 14.83 10.17 10.90
CA ASN A 238 16.17 10.76 10.78
C ASN A 238 17.09 10.39 11.95
N ASP A 239 16.54 9.86 13.04
CA ASP A 239 17.30 9.29 14.16
C ASP A 239 17.68 7.80 13.95
N TYR A 240 17.58 7.32 12.70
CA TYR A 240 18.02 5.99 12.25
C TYR A 240 19.22 6.06 11.33
#